data_AF-A0AAD0VLN1-F1
#
_entry.id   AF-A0AAD0VLN1-F1
#
_cell.length_a   1.000
_cell.length_b   1.000
_cell.length_c   1.000
_cell.angle_alpha   90.00
_cell.angle_beta   90.00
_cell.angle_gamma   90.00
#
_symmetry.space_group_name_H-M   'P 1'
#
loop_
_entity.id
_entity.type
_entity.pdbx_description
1 polymer ?
#
loop_
_entity_poly.entity_id
_entity_poly.type
_entity_poly.pdbx_seq_one_letter_code
_entity_poly.pdbx_strand_id
1 'polypeptide(L)'
;MKTLNTGMPRSVLGHVVSGAIASAVISGAINYKKYKNGELKSCEAIKDTTKKATQGAIVTGSAIATTNYIGEGNYLRAITSATIGVAGVYALEIIEEKLEQKYLTNQNLQLEEI
;
A
#
# COMPACT_ATOMS: atom_id res chain seq x y z
N MET A 1 0.67 31.75 12.01
CA MET A 1 0.98 30.96 10.80
C MET A 1 -0.27 30.97 9.92
N LYS A 2 -0.18 31.39 8.65
CA LYS A 2 -1.35 31.40 7.75
C LYS A 2 -1.74 29.94 7.48
N THR A 3 -2.99 29.57 7.76
CA THR A 3 -3.50 28.23 7.47
C THR A 3 -3.61 28.08 5.95
N LEU A 4 -3.11 26.97 5.42
CA LEU A 4 -3.29 26.63 4.01
C LEU A 4 -4.71 26.11 3.82
N ASN A 5 -5.47 26.71 2.92
CA ASN A 5 -6.82 26.24 2.63
C ASN A 5 -6.76 24.99 1.74
N THR A 6 -7.04 23.83 2.32
CA THR A 6 -7.07 22.53 1.62
C THR A 6 -8.51 22.09 1.25
N GLY A 7 -9.48 23.01 1.39
CA GLY A 7 -10.90 22.76 1.24
C GLY A 7 -11.52 22.17 2.51
N MET A 8 -12.73 21.59 2.36
CA MET A 8 -13.42 20.93 3.47
C MET A 8 -12.73 19.60 3.86
N PRO A 9 -12.77 19.22 5.15
CA PRO A 9 -12.27 17.92 5.60
C PRO A 9 -12.93 16.75 4.87
N ARG A 10 -12.13 15.74 4.52
CA ARG A 10 -12.57 14.53 3.80
C ARG A 10 -12.53 13.29 4.69
N SER A 11 -13.36 12.29 4.40
CA SER A 11 -13.36 11.01 5.14
C SER A 11 -12.07 10.22 4.88
N VAL A 12 -11.24 10.05 5.91
CA VAL A 12 -10.00 9.26 5.82
C VAL A 12 -10.31 7.80 5.47
N LEU A 13 -11.26 7.17 6.18
CA LEU A 13 -11.62 5.77 5.96
C LEU A 13 -12.18 5.52 4.55
N GLY A 14 -13.03 6.43 4.04
CA GLY A 14 -13.55 6.32 2.68
C GLY A 14 -12.44 6.38 1.62
N HIS A 15 -11.40 7.18 1.88
CA HIS A 15 -10.25 7.29 0.99
C HIS A 15 -9.24 6.13 1.13
N VAL A 16 -9.15 5.49 2.31
CA VAL A 16 -8.42 4.22 2.46
C VAL A 16 -9.05 3.15 1.57
N VAL A 17 -10.37 2.97 1.67
CA VAL A 17 -11.09 1.93 0.91
C VAL A 17 -11.03 2.20 -0.59
N SER A 18 -11.34 3.42 -1.02
CA SER A 18 -11.29 3.77 -2.45
C SER A 18 -9.86 3.76 -3.02
N GLY A 19 -8.86 4.18 -2.24
CA GLY A 19 -7.45 4.08 -2.61
C GLY A 19 -7.00 2.64 -2.85
N ALA A 20 -7.46 1.70 -2.01
CA ALA A 20 -7.20 0.28 -2.19
C ALA A 20 -7.87 -0.26 -3.47
N ILE A 21 -9.14 0.04 -3.68
CA ILE A 21 -9.90 -0.43 -4.87
C ILE A 21 -9.28 0.12 -6.15
N ALA A 22 -9.02 1.43 -6.21
CA ALA A 22 -8.42 2.05 -7.40
C ALA A 22 -7.06 1.43 -7.72
N SER A 23 -6.23 1.22 -6.70
CA SER A 23 -4.91 0.60 -6.88
C SER A 23 -5.03 -0.85 -7.32
N ALA A 24 -5.97 -1.62 -6.77
CA ALA A 24 -6.23 -3.01 -7.17
C ALA A 24 -6.73 -3.12 -8.62
N VAL A 25 -7.59 -2.22 -9.07
CA VAL A 25 -8.08 -2.19 -10.45
C VAL A 25 -6.92 -1.92 -11.42
N ILE A 26 -6.10 -0.91 -11.13
CA ILE A 26 -4.98 -0.52 -12.00
C ILE A 26 -3.91 -1.62 -12.02
N SER A 27 -3.46 -2.07 -10.85
CA SER A 27 -2.43 -3.12 -10.75
C SER A 27 -2.94 -4.45 -11.30
N GLY A 28 -4.20 -4.79 -11.01
CA GLY A 28 -4.85 -6.00 -11.53
C GLY A 28 -4.91 -6.01 -13.04
N ALA A 29 -5.28 -4.90 -13.68
CA ALA A 29 -5.29 -4.80 -15.15
C ALA A 29 -3.88 -4.94 -15.75
N ILE A 30 -2.89 -4.28 -15.15
CA ILE A 30 -1.48 -4.38 -15.59
C ILE A 30 -0.96 -5.82 -15.43
N ASN A 31 -1.19 -6.44 -14.27
CA ASN A 31 -0.68 -7.76 -13.96
C ASN A 31 -1.42 -8.87 -14.72
N TYR A 32 -2.71 -8.68 -15.02
CA TYR A 32 -3.44 -9.58 -15.91
C TYR A 32 -2.82 -9.62 -17.31
N LYS A 33 -2.46 -8.46 -17.86
CA LYS A 33 -1.79 -8.39 -19.16
C LYS A 33 -0.43 -9.08 -19.12
N LYS A 34 0.38 -8.83 -18.10
CA LYS A 34 1.68 -9.50 -17.91
C LYS A 34 1.55 -11.02 -17.80
N TYR A 35 0.56 -11.50 -17.05
CA TYR A 35 0.25 -12.93 -16.96
C TYR A 35 -0.12 -13.54 -18.31
N LYS A 36 -0.98 -12.87 -19.09
CA LYS A 36 -1.36 -13.33 -20.43
C LYS A 36 -0.20 -13.35 -21.42
N ASN A 37 0.77 -12.46 -21.25
CA ASN A 37 1.99 -12.42 -22.05
C ASN A 37 3.06 -13.43 -21.60
N GLY A 38 2.83 -14.19 -20.52
CA GLY A 38 3.83 -15.10 -19.95
C GLY A 38 4.98 -14.41 -19.20
N GLU A 39 4.86 -13.11 -18.92
CA GLU A 39 5.87 -12.30 -18.23
C GLU A 39 5.83 -12.48 -16.71
N LEU A 40 4.75 -13.03 -16.18
CA LEU A 40 4.50 -13.13 -14.74
C LEU A 40 3.57 -14.31 -14.42
N LYS A 41 3.78 -15.02 -13.30
CA LYS A 41 2.90 -16.14 -12.92
C LYS A 41 1.60 -15.63 -12.31
N SER A 42 0.52 -16.41 -12.41
CA SER A 42 -0.79 -16.04 -11.83
C SER A 42 -0.71 -15.74 -10.32
N CYS A 43 0.04 -16.53 -9.56
CA CYS A 43 0.23 -16.29 -8.12
C CYS A 43 0.96 -14.97 -7.84
N GLU A 44 2.00 -14.67 -8.61
CA GLU A 44 2.75 -13.40 -8.52
C GLU A 44 1.85 -12.21 -8.90
N ALA A 45 0.94 -12.39 -9.87
CA ALA A 45 0.01 -11.34 -10.30
C ALA A 45 -0.96 -10.95 -9.19
N ILE A 46 -1.51 -11.96 -8.50
CA ILE A 46 -2.42 -11.74 -7.37
C ILE A 46 -1.66 -11.10 -6.20
N LYS A 47 -0.44 -11.58 -5.93
CA LYS A 47 0.41 -11.05 -4.88
C LYS A 47 0.74 -9.57 -5.09
N ASP A 48 1.26 -9.20 -6.26
CA ASP A 48 1.58 -7.80 -6.57
C ASP A 48 0.31 -6.93 -6.55
N THR A 49 -0.80 -7.42 -7.10
CA THR A 49 -2.08 -6.69 -7.06
C THR A 49 -2.52 -6.39 -5.62
N THR A 50 -2.40 -7.37 -4.73
CA THR A 50 -2.75 -7.25 -3.30
C THR A 50 -1.80 -6.30 -2.57
N LYS A 51 -0.50 -6.40 -2.85
CA LYS A 51 0.51 -5.47 -2.33
C LYS A 51 0.16 -4.03 -2.73
N LYS A 52 -0.08 -3.79 -4.02
CA LYS A 52 -0.42 -2.47 -4.56
C LYS A 52 -1.75 -1.94 -4.02
N ALA A 53 -2.74 -2.80 -3.83
CA ALA A 53 -3.99 -2.43 -3.16
C ALA A 53 -3.74 -1.94 -1.73
N THR A 54 -2.93 -2.67 -0.96
CA THR A 54 -2.57 -2.30 0.41
C THR A 54 -1.78 -0.99 0.46
N GLN A 55 -0.79 -0.82 -0.43
CA GLN A 55 -0.04 0.43 -0.58
C GLN A 55 -0.98 1.61 -0.94
N GLY A 56 -1.91 1.39 -1.86
CA GLY A 56 -2.94 2.35 -2.24
C GLY A 56 -3.78 2.82 -1.07
N ALA A 57 -4.20 1.89 -0.21
CA ALA A 57 -4.95 2.19 1.01
C ALA A 57 -4.14 3.09 1.96
N ILE A 58 -2.89 2.73 2.24
CA ILE A 58 -2.00 3.45 3.18
C ILE A 58 -1.68 4.85 2.66
N VAL A 59 -1.24 4.95 1.40
CA VAL A 59 -0.85 6.22 0.78
C VAL A 59 -2.04 7.17 0.71
N THR A 60 -3.19 6.70 0.24
CA THR A 60 -4.37 7.56 0.10
C THR A 60 -4.92 7.99 1.46
N GLY A 61 -5.01 7.06 2.42
CA GLY A 61 -5.47 7.37 3.77
C GLY A 61 -4.58 8.39 4.48
N SER A 62 -3.26 8.19 4.45
CA SER A 62 -2.29 9.10 5.06
C SER A 62 -2.24 10.46 4.38
N ALA A 63 -2.35 10.52 3.04
CA ALA A 63 -2.41 11.77 2.29
C ALA A 63 -3.64 12.60 2.66
N ILE A 64 -4.81 11.96 2.79
CA ILE A 64 -6.05 12.65 3.17
C ILE A 64 -6.02 13.10 4.63
N ALA A 65 -5.52 12.27 5.55
CA ALA A 65 -5.31 12.68 6.94
C ALA A 65 -4.38 13.89 7.03
N THR A 66 -3.26 13.85 6.32
CA THR A 66 -2.29 14.96 6.24
C THR A 66 -2.95 16.23 5.71
N THR A 67 -3.70 16.12 4.61
CA THR A 67 -4.37 17.26 3.97
C THR A 67 -5.45 17.88 4.88
N ASN A 68 -6.19 17.06 5.63
CA ASN A 68 -7.14 17.54 6.63
C ASN A 68 -6.42 18.31 7.75
N TYR A 69 -5.34 17.74 8.31
CA TYR A 69 -4.58 18.39 9.39
C TYR A 69 -3.89 19.69 8.94
N ILE A 70 -3.42 19.77 7.68
CA ILE A 70 -2.93 21.02 7.09
C ILE A 70 -4.06 22.07 7.05
N GLY A 71 -5.26 21.68 6.62
CA GLY A 71 -6.43 22.56 6.58
C GLY A 71 -6.87 23.07 7.96
N GLU A 72 -6.71 22.25 8.99
CA GLU A 72 -6.92 22.61 10.39
C GLU A 72 -5.80 23.49 10.97
N GLY A 73 -4.69 23.67 10.25
CA GLY A 73 -3.49 24.37 10.74
C GLY A 73 -2.65 23.55 11.71
N ASN A 74 -2.94 22.27 11.89
CA ASN A 74 -2.20 21.37 12.78
C ASN A 74 -1.05 20.66 12.04
N TYR A 75 0.02 21.41 11.76
CA TYR A 75 1.16 20.92 11.00
C TYR A 75 1.92 19.77 11.67
N LEU A 76 1.93 19.71 13.02
CA LEU A 76 2.56 18.60 13.72
C LEU A 76 1.81 17.29 13.42
N ARG A 77 0.48 17.29 13.49
CA ARG A 77 -0.33 16.11 13.10
C ARG A 77 -0.19 15.78 11.62
N ALA A 78 -0.12 16.79 10.75
CA ALA A 78 0.09 16.58 9.32
C ALA A 78 1.42 15.88 9.03
N ILE A 79 2.51 16.34 9.63
CA ILE A 79 3.83 15.69 9.48
C ILE A 79 3.78 14.27 10.03
N THR A 80 3.21 14.09 11.22
CA THR A 80 3.06 12.75 11.82
C THR A 80 2.26 11.80 10.93
N SER A 81 1.13 12.24 10.36
CA SER A 81 0.33 11.38 9.47
C SER A 81 1.05 11.04 8.17
N ALA A 82 1.79 11.99 7.59
CA ALA A 82 2.60 11.74 6.40
C ALA A 82 3.70 10.71 6.69
N THR A 83 4.42 10.87 7.81
CA THR A 83 5.44 9.92 8.26
C THR A 83 4.87 8.53 8.51
N ILE A 84 3.70 8.43 9.16
CA ILE A 84 3.01 7.13 9.34
C ILE A 84 2.68 6.49 8.00
N GLY A 85 2.24 7.28 7.00
CA GLY A 85 2.01 6.78 5.65
C GLY A 85 3.26 6.16 5.01
N VAL A 86 4.36 6.90 5.03
CA VAL A 86 5.65 6.43 4.49
C VAL A 86 6.15 5.19 5.25
N ALA A 87 6.13 5.25 6.59
CA ALA A 87 6.55 4.13 7.44
C ALA A 87 5.65 2.90 7.23
N GLY A 88 4.35 3.08 7.02
CA GLY A 88 3.42 1.99 6.75
C GLY A 88 3.72 1.27 5.44
N VAL A 89 4.04 2.01 4.37
CA VAL A 89 4.46 1.41 3.10
C VAL A 89 5.79 0.67 3.28
N TYR A 90 6.77 1.26 3.98
CA TYR A 90 8.05 0.60 4.23
C TYR A 90 7.92 -0.67 5.09
N ALA A 91 7.08 -0.63 6.12
CA ALA A 91 6.79 -1.80 6.95
C ALA A 91 6.12 -2.92 6.14
N LEU A 92 5.23 -2.58 5.20
CA LEU A 92 4.61 -3.54 4.30
C LEU A 92 5.65 -4.25 3.42
N GLU A 93 6.60 -3.50 2.84
CA GLU A 93 7.70 -4.06 2.04
C GLU A 93 8.54 -5.05 2.87
N ILE A 94 8.93 -4.67 4.10
CA ILE A 94 9.68 -5.56 5.01
C ILE A 94 8.89 -6.83 5.35
N ILE A 95 7.59 -6.69 5.65
CA ILE A 95 6.74 -7.85 5.98
C ILE A 95 6.68 -8.82 4.81
N GLU A 96 6.57 -8.31 3.59
CA GLU A 96 6.55 -9.12 2.39
C GLU A 96 7.88 -9.84 2.13
N GLU A 97 9.00 -9.14 2.25
CA GLU A 97 10.34 -9.75 2.14
C GLU A 97 10.52 -10.89 3.16
N LYS A 98 10.10 -10.67 4.41
CA LYS A 98 10.18 -11.69 5.46
C LYS A 98 9.24 -12.88 5.20
N LEU A 99 8.06 -12.63 4.63
CA LEU A 99 7.12 -13.68 4.24
C LEU A 99 7.68 -14.54 3.09
N GLU A 100 8.31 -13.92 2.09
CA GLU A 100 8.99 -14.63 1.01
C GLU A 100 10.14 -15.48 1.52
N GLN A 101 11.02 -14.90 2.35
CA GLN A 101 12.13 -15.64 2.93
C GLN A 101 11.65 -16.85 3.73
N LYS A 102 10.63 -16.68 4.57
CA LYS A 102 10.07 -17.80 5.36
C LYS A 102 9.48 -18.89 4.47
N TYR A 103 8.82 -18.53 3.37
CA TYR A 103 8.28 -19.50 2.42
C TYR A 103 9.40 -20.30 1.75
N LEU A 104 10.45 -19.63 1.27
CA LEU A 104 11.62 -20.27 0.65
C LEU A 104 12.38 -21.17 1.63
N THR A 105 12.60 -20.72 2.87
CA THR A 105 13.24 -21.54 3.92
C THR A 105 12.42 -22.79 4.23
N ASN A 106 11.09 -22.67 4.33
CA ASN A 106 10.22 -23.81 4.60
C ASN A 106 10.17 -24.81 3.42
N GLN A 107 10.27 -24.35 2.17
CA GLN A 107 10.37 -25.23 1.01
C GLN A 107 11.71 -25.97 0.96
N ASN A 108 12.81 -25.33 1.32
CA ASN A 108 14.13 -25.97 1.35
C ASN A 108 14.22 -27.07 2.42
N LEU A 109 13.60 -26.87 3.59
CA LEU A 109 13.50 -27.89 4.64
C LEU A 109 12.67 -29.11 4.25
N GLN A 110 11.72 -28.98 3.31
CA GLN A 110 10.91 -30.11 2.82
C GLN A 110 11.58 -30.90 1.68
N LEU A 111 12.69 -30.41 1.12
CA LEU A 111 13.43 -31.08 0.04
C LEU A 111 14.60 -31.95 0.55
N GLU A 112 14.96 -31.85 1.84
CA GLU A 112 16.05 -32.62 2.48
C GLU A 112 15.59 -33.98 3.06
N GLU A 113 14.36 -34.43 2.82
CA GLU A 113 13.92 -35.80 3.14
C GLU A 113 13.97 -36.71 1.89
N ILE A 114 15.16 -37.21 1.53
CA ILE A 114 15.34 -38.46 0.74
C ILE A 114 16.55 -39.23 1.28
#